data_AF-A0AAW2PP79-F1
#
_entry.id   AF-A0AAW2PP79-F1
#
_cell.length_a   1.000
_cell.length_b   1.000
_cell.length_c   1.000
_cell.angle_alpha   90.00
_cell.angle_beta   90.00
_cell.angle_gamma   90.00
#
_symmetry.space_group_name_H-M   'P 1'
#
loop_
_entity.id
_entity.type
_entity.pdbx_description
1 polymer ?
#
loop_
_entity_poly.entity_id
_entity_poly.type
_entity_poly.pdbx_seq_one_letter_code
_entity_poly.pdbx_strand_id
1 'polypeptide(L)'
;MQKSFEQALETLRPPVSCIISDGFLGWTQKSAEKMGIPRLVFIGMGNYSCTMYQILGRDRPQADTHSPDEPFPIPDFPTVKLTRNDFDPPFNDLEPSGPFVEFMTEQVIATSMSRGVLVDSFYELESRYVDYWNKKIGPKAFNIGPLCMAAAPSSPPEALEKPSYMQWLDERLAKGEPVLYVAFGSQAEVAEEQLQEIAKGLEQSHVSFLWVLKSTGAVECLQKFEEKVKNRGMVVKEWVDQRVFYGTVV
;
A
#
# COMPACT_ATOMS: atom_id res chain seq x y z
N MET A 1 -11.78 5.00 -21.80
CA MET A 1 -10.45 5.40 -21.29
C MET A 1 -9.35 5.13 -22.31
N GLN A 2 -9.15 3.88 -22.74
CA GLN A 2 -8.06 3.48 -23.64
C GLN A 2 -7.89 4.34 -24.91
N LYS A 3 -8.95 4.57 -25.70
CA LYS A 3 -8.86 5.37 -26.93
C LYS A 3 -8.37 6.80 -26.67
N SER A 4 -8.88 7.46 -25.63
CA SER A 4 -8.46 8.82 -25.26
C SER A 4 -7.01 8.85 -24.77
N PHE A 5 -6.57 7.80 -24.05
CA PHE A 5 -5.17 7.64 -23.66
C PHE A 5 -4.27 7.50 -24.89
N GLU A 6 -4.63 6.63 -25.85
CA GLU A 6 -3.87 6.45 -27.09
C GLU A 6 -3.77 7.74 -27.90
N GLN A 7 -4.89 8.46 -28.06
CA GLN A 7 -4.89 9.78 -28.72
C GLN A 7 -3.98 10.79 -28.01
N ALA A 8 -3.98 10.79 -26.67
CA ALA A 8 -3.09 11.67 -25.92
C ALA A 8 -1.61 11.36 -26.20
N LEU A 9 -1.22 10.07 -26.17
CA LEU A 9 0.16 9.65 -26.45
C LEU A 9 0.62 10.06 -27.87
N GLU A 10 -0.25 10.00 -28.87
CA GLU A 10 0.06 10.38 -30.26
C GLU A 10 0.38 11.87 -30.42
N THR A 11 -0.12 12.73 -29.52
CA THR A 11 0.11 14.18 -29.54
C THR A 11 1.41 14.61 -28.87
N LEU A 12 2.02 13.77 -28.03
CA LEU A 12 3.23 14.11 -27.28
C LEU A 12 4.47 14.22 -28.20
N ARG A 13 5.35 15.17 -27.90
CA ARG A 13 6.64 15.37 -28.58
C ARG A 13 7.74 15.54 -27.52
N PRO A 14 8.82 14.74 -27.54
CA PRO A 14 9.11 13.66 -28.49
C PRO A 14 8.13 12.46 -28.36
N PRO A 15 8.07 11.56 -29.35
CA PRO A 15 7.23 10.36 -29.28
C PRO A 15 7.54 9.54 -28.03
N VAL A 16 6.49 8.97 -27.43
CA VAL A 16 6.61 8.11 -26.25
C VAL A 16 7.35 6.83 -26.64
N SER A 17 8.38 6.47 -25.88
CA SER A 17 9.21 5.28 -26.12
C SER A 17 8.95 4.13 -25.14
N CYS A 18 8.15 4.35 -24.09
CA CYS A 18 7.80 3.37 -23.07
C CYS A 18 6.54 3.83 -22.32
N ILE A 19 5.70 2.88 -21.90
CA ILE A 19 4.60 3.13 -20.97
C ILE A 19 4.99 2.55 -19.61
N ILE A 20 4.91 3.36 -18.55
CA ILE A 20 4.91 2.89 -17.16
C ILE A 20 3.48 3.07 -16.65
N SER A 21 2.85 1.98 -16.23
CA SER A 21 1.45 1.99 -15.78
C SER A 21 1.29 1.17 -14.51
N ASP A 22 0.33 1.57 -13.66
CA ASP A 22 -0.10 0.79 -12.50
C ASP A 22 -0.54 -0.64 -12.88
N GLY A 23 -0.35 -1.58 -11.96
CA GLY A 23 -0.71 -2.99 -12.09
C GLY A 23 -2.18 -3.26 -12.41
N PHE A 24 -3.08 -2.38 -11.96
CA PHE A 24 -4.52 -2.46 -12.23
C PHE A 24 -4.94 -1.85 -13.58
N LEU A 25 -3.99 -1.30 -14.34
CA LEU A 25 -4.22 -0.70 -15.66
C LEU A 25 -3.74 -1.62 -16.79
N GLY A 26 -4.03 -2.92 -16.71
CA GLY A 26 -3.62 -3.94 -17.67
C GLY A 26 -4.02 -3.66 -19.12
N TRP A 27 -5.10 -2.89 -19.34
CA TRP A 27 -5.50 -2.44 -20.68
C TRP A 27 -4.43 -1.61 -21.40
N THR A 28 -3.51 -0.97 -20.67
CA THR A 28 -2.39 -0.21 -21.25
C THR A 28 -1.39 -1.10 -21.97
N GLN A 29 -1.34 -2.40 -21.68
CA GLN A 29 -0.54 -3.38 -22.45
C GLN A 29 -0.99 -3.43 -23.91
N LYS A 30 -2.30 -3.44 -24.17
CA LYS A 30 -2.86 -3.44 -25.52
C LYS A 30 -2.49 -2.17 -26.28
N SER A 31 -2.49 -1.02 -25.60
CA SER A 31 -2.02 0.25 -26.19
C SER A 31 -0.53 0.23 -26.49
N ALA A 32 0.29 -0.32 -25.60
CA ALA A 32 1.74 -0.45 -25.79
C ALA A 32 2.06 -1.30 -27.04
N GLU A 33 1.39 -2.45 -27.18
CA GLU A 33 1.52 -3.34 -28.34
C GLU A 33 1.10 -2.65 -29.64
N LYS A 34 -0.06 -1.98 -29.65
CA LYS A 34 -0.55 -1.24 -30.81
C LYS A 34 0.45 -0.18 -31.29
N MET A 35 1.16 0.44 -30.36
CA MET A 35 2.15 1.49 -30.65
C MET A 35 3.57 0.94 -30.86
N GLY A 36 3.79 -0.36 -30.68
CA GLY A 36 5.11 -0.98 -30.82
C GLY A 36 6.12 -0.53 -29.76
N ILE A 37 5.67 -0.14 -28.57
CA ILE A 37 6.53 0.32 -27.46
C ILE A 37 6.43 -0.62 -26.25
N PRO A 38 7.50 -0.74 -25.43
CA PRO A 38 7.46 -1.54 -24.22
C PRO A 38 6.52 -0.97 -23.15
N ARG A 39 5.92 -1.86 -22.37
CA ARG A 39 5.29 -1.53 -21.08
C ARG A 39 6.15 -2.02 -19.92
N LEU A 40 6.38 -1.18 -18.92
CA LEU A 40 6.79 -1.59 -17.59
C LEU A 40 5.58 -1.42 -16.66
N VAL A 41 5.28 -2.44 -15.87
CA VAL A 41 4.20 -2.34 -14.89
C VAL A 41 4.78 -1.88 -13.56
N PHE A 42 4.15 -0.90 -12.91
CA PHE A 42 4.48 -0.50 -11.54
C PHE A 42 3.49 -1.15 -10.58
N ILE A 43 4.00 -1.83 -9.55
CA ILE A 43 3.19 -2.43 -8.50
C ILE A 43 3.53 -1.75 -7.18
N GLY A 44 2.52 -1.16 -6.52
CA GLY A 44 2.67 -0.49 -5.23
C GLY A 44 2.79 -1.42 -4.02
N MET A 45 3.05 -2.70 -4.25
CA MET A 45 3.20 -3.75 -3.23
C MET A 45 4.65 -4.21 -3.18
N GLY A 46 5.11 -4.73 -2.04
CA GLY A 46 6.44 -5.35 -1.93
C GLY A 46 6.57 -6.66 -2.71
N ASN A 47 7.80 -7.13 -2.88
CA ASN A 47 8.11 -8.40 -3.56
C ASN A 47 7.52 -9.60 -2.82
N TYR A 48 7.47 -9.57 -1.48
CA TYR A 48 6.83 -10.61 -0.69
C TYR A 48 5.38 -10.81 -1.12
N SER A 49 4.58 -9.75 -1.03
CA SER A 49 3.15 -9.81 -1.35
C SER A 49 2.95 -10.22 -2.82
N CYS A 50 3.67 -9.59 -3.77
CA CYS A 50 3.60 -9.95 -5.18
C CYS A 50 3.87 -11.46 -5.39
N THR A 51 4.92 -11.97 -4.76
CA THR A 51 5.30 -13.39 -4.87
C THR A 51 4.24 -14.30 -4.29
N MET A 52 3.68 -13.97 -3.12
CA MET A 52 2.64 -14.78 -2.49
C MET A 52 1.39 -14.85 -3.38
N TYR A 53 0.90 -13.72 -3.89
CA TYR A 53 -0.25 -13.69 -4.81
C TYR A 53 -0.04 -14.54 -6.06
N GLN A 54 1.17 -14.53 -6.63
CA GLN A 54 1.49 -15.38 -7.79
C GLN A 54 1.52 -16.87 -7.44
N ILE A 55 2.06 -17.24 -6.27
CA ILE A 55 2.05 -18.64 -5.80
C ILE A 55 0.60 -19.11 -5.54
N LEU A 56 -0.23 -18.30 -4.89
CA LEU A 56 -1.64 -18.64 -4.64
C LEU A 56 -2.41 -18.87 -5.94
N GLY A 57 -2.22 -18.00 -6.93
CA GLY A 57 -2.90 -18.09 -8.22
C GLY A 57 -2.43 -19.27 -9.08
N ARG A 58 -1.12 -19.58 -9.03
CA ARG A 58 -0.51 -20.61 -9.90
C ARG A 58 -0.48 -22.00 -9.27
N ASP A 59 -0.01 -22.09 -8.03
CA ASP A 59 0.34 -23.34 -7.36
C ASP A 59 -0.73 -23.79 -6.35
N ARG A 60 -1.62 -22.88 -5.94
CA ARG A 60 -2.75 -23.11 -5.03
C ARG A 60 -2.40 -23.95 -3.77
N PRO A 61 -1.36 -23.60 -2.99
CA PRO A 61 -0.96 -24.36 -1.80
C PRO A 61 -2.05 -24.45 -0.72
N GLN A 62 -3.06 -23.58 -0.78
CA GLN A 62 -4.22 -23.54 0.11
C GLN A 62 -5.33 -24.52 -0.26
N ALA A 63 -5.24 -25.23 -1.40
CA ALA A 63 -6.34 -26.00 -1.99
C ALA A 63 -6.95 -27.06 -1.04
N ASP A 64 -6.12 -27.65 -0.17
CA ASP A 64 -6.54 -28.72 0.74
C ASP A 64 -6.99 -28.22 2.13
N THR A 65 -7.05 -26.89 2.34
CA THR A 65 -7.51 -26.34 3.63
C THR A 65 -9.00 -26.56 3.85
N HIS A 66 -9.36 -26.94 5.07
CA HIS A 66 -10.73 -27.20 5.52
C HIS A 66 -11.38 -26.00 6.22
N SER A 67 -10.60 -25.02 6.68
CA SER A 67 -11.11 -23.78 7.26
C SER A 67 -10.31 -22.55 6.83
N PRO A 68 -10.90 -21.34 6.84
CA PRO A 68 -10.18 -20.13 6.45
C PRO A 68 -8.96 -19.80 7.32
N ASP A 69 -8.96 -20.22 8.59
CA ASP A 69 -7.89 -19.99 9.56
C ASP A 69 -6.88 -21.16 9.61
N GLU A 70 -7.08 -22.21 8.81
CA GLU A 70 -6.15 -23.33 8.75
C GLU A 70 -4.84 -22.90 8.08
N PRO A 71 -3.69 -22.99 8.78
CA PRO A 71 -2.43 -22.60 8.19
C PRO A 71 -1.96 -23.62 7.15
N PHE A 72 -1.57 -23.15 5.97
CA PHE A 72 -0.92 -23.93 4.93
C PHE A 72 0.54 -23.47 4.71
N PRO A 73 1.46 -24.39 4.37
CA PRO A 73 2.85 -24.04 4.10
C PRO A 73 3.02 -23.50 2.67
N ILE A 74 4.03 -22.65 2.48
CA ILE A 74 4.51 -22.31 1.13
C ILE A 74 5.75 -23.15 0.81
N PRO A 75 5.72 -24.08 -0.17
CA PRO A 75 6.80 -25.05 -0.39
C PRO A 75 8.20 -24.45 -0.54
N ASP A 76 8.35 -23.39 -1.33
CA ASP A 76 9.64 -22.70 -1.54
C ASP A 76 9.99 -21.73 -0.39
N PHE A 77 9.07 -21.51 0.55
CA PHE A 77 9.24 -20.64 1.71
C PHE A 77 8.70 -21.32 2.99
N PRO A 78 9.32 -22.42 3.46
CA PRO A 78 8.76 -23.27 4.52
C PRO A 78 8.61 -22.58 5.89
N THR A 79 9.28 -21.44 6.09
CA THR A 79 9.13 -20.59 7.28
C THR A 79 7.87 -19.73 7.24
N VAL A 80 7.27 -19.57 6.07
CA VAL A 80 6.03 -18.80 5.85
C VAL A 80 4.87 -19.77 5.94
N LYS A 81 3.96 -19.50 6.87
CA LYS A 81 2.66 -20.16 6.99
C LYS A 81 1.60 -19.10 6.90
N LEU A 82 0.63 -19.32 6.03
CA LEU A 82 -0.46 -18.39 5.78
C LEU A 82 -1.77 -19.13 5.93
N THR A 83 -2.82 -18.37 6.16
CA THR A 83 -4.20 -18.80 6.20
C THR A 83 -4.92 -18.15 5.02
N ARG A 84 -6.15 -18.60 4.72
CA ARG A 84 -6.92 -17.94 3.67
C ARG A 84 -7.36 -16.53 4.10
N ASN A 85 -7.56 -16.30 5.40
CA ASN A 85 -7.92 -15.00 5.95
C ASN A 85 -6.79 -13.96 5.90
N ASP A 86 -5.54 -14.37 5.59
CA ASP A 86 -4.45 -13.43 5.32
C ASP A 86 -4.56 -12.75 3.95
N PHE A 87 -5.58 -13.11 3.15
CA PHE A 87 -5.83 -12.57 1.83
C PHE A 87 -7.24 -12.01 1.70
N ASP A 88 -7.38 -11.01 0.84
CA ASP A 88 -8.67 -10.52 0.40
C ASP A 88 -9.22 -11.36 -0.76
N PRO A 89 -10.55 -11.31 -1.01
CA PRO A 89 -11.10 -11.82 -2.25
C PRO A 89 -10.34 -11.25 -3.48
N PRO A 90 -10.22 -12.01 -4.58
CA PRO A 90 -10.67 -13.40 -4.73
C PRO A 90 -9.69 -14.43 -4.16
N PHE A 91 -8.57 -14.03 -3.57
CA PHE A 91 -7.46 -14.92 -3.24
C PHE A 91 -7.68 -15.77 -1.98
N ASN A 92 -8.67 -15.42 -1.15
CA ASN A 92 -9.08 -16.21 0.01
C ASN A 92 -10.15 -17.28 -0.29
N ASP A 93 -10.67 -17.30 -1.51
CA ASP A 93 -11.62 -18.31 -2.00
C ASP A 93 -10.87 -19.48 -2.62
N LEU A 94 -11.38 -20.70 -2.39
CA LEU A 94 -10.85 -21.89 -3.02
C LEU A 94 -11.32 -22.00 -4.47
N GLU A 95 -12.54 -21.57 -4.78
CA GLU A 95 -13.11 -21.64 -6.13
C GLU A 95 -13.57 -20.24 -6.59
N PRO A 96 -12.63 -19.29 -6.72
CA PRO A 96 -12.96 -17.91 -7.03
C PRO A 96 -13.61 -17.80 -8.41
N SER A 97 -14.70 -17.05 -8.50
CA SER A 97 -15.38 -16.77 -9.77
C SER A 97 -15.93 -15.34 -9.84
N GLY A 98 -16.32 -14.93 -11.04
CA GLY A 98 -17.00 -13.66 -11.30
C GLY A 98 -16.08 -12.52 -11.77
N PRO A 99 -16.65 -11.32 -11.95
CA PRO A 99 -15.99 -10.21 -12.67
C PRO A 99 -14.67 -9.76 -12.04
N PHE A 100 -14.54 -9.89 -10.72
CA PHE A 100 -13.31 -9.49 -10.04
C PHE A 100 -12.15 -10.47 -10.31
N VAL A 101 -12.45 -11.76 -10.44
CA VAL A 101 -11.47 -12.78 -10.84
C VAL A 101 -11.03 -12.57 -12.27
N GLU A 102 -11.97 -12.29 -13.17
CA GLU A 102 -11.67 -11.94 -14.57
C GLU A 102 -10.77 -10.71 -14.63
N PHE A 103 -11.12 -9.65 -13.89
CA PHE A 103 -10.31 -8.44 -13.79
C PHE A 103 -8.89 -8.73 -13.30
N MET A 104 -8.72 -9.49 -12.20
CA MET A 104 -7.39 -9.84 -11.67
C MET A 104 -6.61 -10.71 -12.65
N THR A 105 -7.27 -11.65 -13.32
CA THR A 105 -6.67 -12.50 -14.36
C THR A 105 -6.14 -11.65 -15.52
N GLU A 106 -6.90 -10.67 -15.98
CA GLU A 106 -6.45 -9.72 -17.01
C GLU A 106 -5.21 -8.94 -16.56
N GLN A 107 -5.12 -8.54 -15.28
CA GLN A 107 -3.95 -7.82 -14.76
C GLN A 107 -2.70 -8.71 -14.71
N VAL A 108 -2.87 -9.98 -14.31
CA VAL A 108 -1.78 -10.97 -14.28
C VAL A 108 -1.27 -11.26 -15.69
N ILE A 109 -2.17 -11.44 -16.66
CA ILE A 109 -1.79 -11.65 -18.07
C ILE A 109 -1.07 -10.41 -18.62
N ALA A 110 -1.60 -9.20 -18.40
CA ALA A 110 -0.94 -7.99 -18.87
C ALA A 110 0.45 -7.79 -18.21
N THR A 111 0.59 -8.17 -16.94
CA THR A 111 1.86 -8.16 -16.21
C THR A 111 2.87 -9.14 -16.82
N SER A 112 2.46 -10.37 -17.14
CA SER A 112 3.34 -11.38 -17.74
C SER A 112 3.85 -10.99 -19.13
N MET A 113 3.06 -10.20 -19.87
CA MET A 113 3.42 -9.65 -21.19
C MET A 113 4.26 -8.36 -21.12
N SER A 114 4.43 -7.78 -19.92
CA SER A 114 5.20 -6.55 -19.75
C SER A 114 6.70 -6.81 -19.85
N ARG A 115 7.49 -5.79 -20.22
CA ARG A 115 8.96 -5.89 -20.31
C ARG A 115 9.61 -6.15 -18.96
N GLY A 116 8.95 -5.76 -17.88
CA GLY A 116 9.42 -5.87 -16.51
C GLY A 116 8.42 -5.29 -15.53
N VAL A 117 8.64 -5.58 -14.25
CA VAL A 117 7.87 -5.06 -13.12
C VAL A 117 8.75 -4.08 -12.35
N LEU A 118 8.26 -2.88 -12.09
CA LEU A 118 8.84 -1.93 -11.16
C LEU A 118 8.18 -2.14 -9.80
N VAL A 119 8.99 -2.36 -8.77
CA VAL A 119 8.52 -2.63 -7.40
C VAL A 119 9.08 -1.55 -6.49
N ASP A 120 8.21 -0.91 -5.69
CA ASP A 120 8.64 0.05 -4.67
C ASP A 120 9.18 -0.68 -3.42
N SER A 121 10.32 -1.32 -3.63
CA SER A 121 11.10 -2.04 -2.63
C SER A 121 12.57 -2.01 -3.02
N PHE A 122 13.44 -2.56 -2.19
CA PHE A 122 14.88 -2.71 -2.43
C PHE A 122 15.35 -4.13 -2.11
N TYR A 123 16.45 -4.56 -2.73
CA TYR A 123 16.88 -5.95 -2.71
C TYR A 123 17.19 -6.46 -1.29
N GLU A 124 17.87 -5.65 -0.48
CA GLU A 124 18.29 -6.02 0.87
C GLU A 124 17.10 -6.29 1.81
N LEU A 125 15.94 -5.66 1.55
CA LEU A 125 14.72 -5.89 2.32
C LEU A 125 14.07 -7.23 2.02
N GLU A 126 14.05 -7.64 0.75
CA GLU A 126 13.20 -8.73 0.25
C GLU A 126 13.93 -9.71 -0.69
N SER A 127 15.25 -9.82 -0.59
CA SER A 127 16.14 -10.56 -1.51
C SER A 127 15.63 -11.95 -1.89
N ARG A 128 15.18 -12.74 -0.90
CA ARG A 128 14.63 -14.08 -1.11
C ARG A 128 13.46 -14.11 -2.09
N TYR A 129 12.57 -13.12 -2.02
CA TYR A 129 11.39 -13.02 -2.87
C TYR A 129 11.75 -12.45 -4.24
N VAL A 130 12.69 -11.50 -4.30
CA VAL A 130 13.23 -10.97 -5.56
C VAL A 130 13.89 -12.08 -6.39
N ASP A 131 14.73 -12.89 -5.76
CA ASP A 131 15.44 -13.98 -6.42
C ASP A 131 14.47 -15.07 -6.90
N TYR A 132 13.48 -15.41 -6.07
CA TYR A 132 12.43 -16.35 -6.45
C TYR A 132 11.62 -15.83 -7.63
N TRP A 133 11.12 -14.59 -7.57
CA TRP A 133 10.36 -13.97 -8.64
C TRP A 133 11.11 -14.00 -9.97
N ASN A 134 12.35 -13.52 -9.97
CA ASN A 134 13.17 -13.45 -11.18
C ASN A 134 13.56 -14.82 -11.73
N LYS A 135 13.61 -15.85 -10.89
CA LYS A 135 13.93 -17.23 -11.30
C LYS A 135 12.72 -18.05 -11.74
N LYS A 136 11.53 -17.81 -11.15
CA LYS A 136 10.38 -18.72 -11.23
C LYS A 136 9.09 -18.09 -11.76
N ILE A 137 8.95 -16.78 -11.75
CA ILE A 137 7.72 -16.08 -12.12
C ILE A 137 7.97 -15.22 -13.36
N GLY A 138 8.74 -14.15 -13.22
CA GLY A 138 8.95 -13.17 -14.28
C GLY A 138 7.69 -12.34 -14.63
N PRO A 139 7.81 -11.26 -15.42
CA PRO A 139 9.05 -10.72 -15.99
C PRO A 139 9.95 -10.08 -14.91
N LYS A 140 11.18 -9.67 -15.29
CA LYS A 140 12.18 -9.20 -14.32
C LYS A 140 11.62 -8.09 -13.42
N ALA A 141 11.76 -8.27 -12.10
CA ALA A 141 11.48 -7.26 -11.10
C ALA A 141 12.67 -6.30 -10.97
N PHE A 142 12.39 -5.00 -11.10
CA PHE A 142 13.28 -3.89 -10.88
C PHE A 142 12.85 -3.19 -9.60
N ASN A 143 13.66 -3.38 -8.56
CA ASN A 143 13.47 -2.75 -7.26
C ASN A 143 14.00 -1.33 -7.32
N ILE A 144 13.09 -0.36 -7.30
CA ILE A 144 13.40 1.08 -7.46
C ILE A 144 13.11 1.89 -6.19
N GLY A 145 12.75 1.20 -5.11
CA GLY A 145 12.38 1.81 -3.85
C GLY A 145 13.57 2.08 -2.92
N PRO A 146 13.30 2.75 -1.78
CA PRO A 146 11.98 3.26 -1.41
C PRO A 146 11.72 4.63 -2.09
N LEU A 147 10.66 4.70 -2.89
CA LEU A 147 10.30 5.89 -3.67
C LEU A 147 9.82 7.04 -2.79
N CYS A 148 9.41 6.76 -1.56
CA CYS A 148 9.08 7.79 -0.58
C CYS A 148 10.26 8.73 -0.28
N MET A 149 11.51 8.30 -0.51
CA MET A 149 12.71 9.12 -0.36
C MET A 149 13.11 9.86 -1.66
N ALA A 150 12.47 9.56 -2.79
CA ALA A 150 12.86 10.10 -4.09
C ALA A 150 12.40 11.55 -4.32
N ALA A 151 11.35 11.99 -3.61
CA ALA A 151 10.90 13.37 -3.63
C ALA A 151 11.54 14.13 -2.46
N ALA A 152 12.01 15.36 -2.71
CA ALA A 152 12.30 16.28 -1.62
C ALA A 152 11.03 16.41 -0.75
N PRO A 153 11.15 16.54 0.59
CA PRO A 153 10.02 16.92 1.42
C PRO A 153 9.39 18.15 0.77
N SER A 154 8.09 18.11 0.52
CA SER A 154 7.39 19.27 -0.02
C SER A 154 7.73 20.42 0.93
N SER A 155 8.52 21.41 0.49
CA SER A 155 8.67 22.63 1.25
C SER A 155 7.24 23.11 1.51
N PRO A 156 6.86 23.38 2.76
CA PRO A 156 5.59 24.04 3.01
C PRO A 156 5.53 25.24 2.05
N PRO A 157 4.40 25.46 1.34
CA PRO A 157 4.27 26.66 0.52
C PRO A 157 4.77 27.86 1.33
N GLU A 158 5.61 28.72 0.73
CA GLU A 158 6.32 29.83 1.41
C GLU A 158 5.43 30.84 2.17
N ALA A 159 4.13 30.62 2.22
CA ALA A 159 3.22 31.29 3.12
C ALA A 159 2.05 30.35 3.49
N LEU A 160 2.14 29.67 4.62
CA LEU A 160 1.01 29.21 5.45
C LEU A 160 1.57 28.84 6.83
N GLU A 161 0.88 29.26 7.88
CA GLU A 161 1.23 28.91 9.26
C GLU A 161 1.40 27.39 9.39
N LYS A 162 2.43 26.96 10.14
CA LYS A 162 2.69 25.55 10.42
C LYS A 162 1.40 24.91 10.96
N PRO A 163 0.91 23.78 10.41
CA PRO A 163 -0.33 23.16 10.88
C PRO A 163 -0.32 22.92 12.38
N SER A 164 -1.47 23.04 13.04
CA SER A 164 -1.59 22.88 14.50
C SER A 164 -0.98 21.56 14.99
N TYR A 165 -1.13 20.49 14.21
CA TYR A 165 -0.57 19.20 14.58
C TYR A 165 0.95 19.18 14.56
N MET A 166 1.56 19.93 13.65
CA MET A 166 3.01 20.05 13.58
C MET A 166 3.56 20.92 14.72
N GLN A 167 2.84 21.98 15.12
CA GLN A 167 3.21 22.79 16.28
C GLN A 167 3.16 21.95 17.57
N TRP A 168 2.09 21.16 17.74
CA TRP A 168 1.95 20.25 18.86
C TRP A 168 3.07 19.21 18.93
N LEU A 169 3.50 18.65 17.79
CA LEU A 169 4.64 17.72 17.75
C LEU A 169 5.96 18.39 18.14
N ASP A 170 6.21 19.62 17.68
CA ASP A 170 7.41 20.38 18.09
C ASP A 170 7.45 20.58 19.61
N GLU A 171 6.31 20.89 20.24
CA GLU A 171 6.23 21.05 21.68
C GLU A 171 6.55 19.75 22.44
N ARG A 172 6.12 18.60 21.92
CA ARG A 172 6.46 17.28 22.49
C ARG A 172 7.94 16.98 22.33
N LEU A 173 8.49 17.23 21.14
CA LEU A 173 9.90 17.06 20.85
C LEU A 173 10.78 17.91 21.79
N ALA A 174 10.41 19.17 21.99
CA ALA A 174 11.11 20.09 22.89
C ALA A 174 11.09 19.62 24.37
N LYS A 175 10.07 18.85 24.77
CA LYS A 175 9.97 18.24 26.10
C LYS A 175 10.63 16.87 26.20
N GLY A 176 11.14 16.32 25.09
CA GLY A 176 11.65 14.95 25.03
C GLY A 176 10.57 13.89 25.18
N GLU A 177 9.31 14.22 24.86
CA GLU A 177 8.17 13.31 24.96
C GLU A 177 7.98 12.55 23.64
N PRO A 178 8.19 11.22 23.61
CA PRO A 178 7.95 10.43 22.40
C PRO A 178 6.45 10.38 22.07
N VAL A 179 6.12 10.42 20.78
CA VAL A 179 4.74 10.41 20.28
C VAL A 179 4.51 9.17 19.42
N LEU A 180 3.48 8.39 19.74
CA LEU A 180 2.99 7.31 18.89
C LEU A 180 2.18 7.88 17.72
N TYR A 181 2.64 7.66 16.49
CA TYR A 181 1.85 7.96 15.29
C TYR A 181 0.90 6.80 14.97
N VAL A 182 -0.39 7.10 14.79
CA VAL A 182 -1.43 6.12 14.48
C VAL A 182 -2.16 6.54 13.22
N ALA A 183 -2.10 5.70 12.18
CA ALA A 183 -2.86 5.86 10.95
C ALA A 183 -3.14 4.50 10.31
N PHE A 184 -4.33 4.33 9.75
CA PHE A 184 -4.76 3.08 9.09
C PHE A 184 -4.69 3.15 7.56
N GLY A 185 -4.06 4.19 7.01
CA GLY A 185 -3.96 4.41 5.57
C GLY A 185 -5.20 5.07 4.96
N SER A 186 -5.16 5.31 3.65
CA SER A 186 -6.21 6.04 2.92
C SER A 186 -7.42 5.19 2.53
N GLN A 187 -7.24 3.87 2.47
CA GLN A 187 -8.23 2.90 1.99
C GLN A 187 -8.92 2.12 3.11
N ALA A 188 -8.40 2.13 4.34
CA ALA A 188 -9.01 1.38 5.43
C ALA A 188 -10.33 2.03 5.88
N GLU A 189 -11.34 1.17 6.04
CA GLU A 189 -12.59 1.49 6.73
C GLU A 189 -12.61 0.73 8.05
N VAL A 190 -12.49 1.46 9.16
CA VAL A 190 -12.46 0.87 10.49
C VAL A 190 -13.86 1.01 11.09
N ALA A 191 -14.45 -0.10 11.50
CA ALA A 191 -15.75 -0.13 12.17
C ALA A 191 -15.73 0.75 13.43
N GLU A 192 -16.88 1.35 13.76
CA GLU A 192 -16.98 2.27 14.89
C GLU A 192 -16.59 1.60 16.22
N GLU A 193 -17.01 0.36 16.42
CA GLU A 193 -16.69 -0.43 17.60
C GLU A 193 -15.17 -0.63 17.73
N GLN A 194 -14.47 -0.84 16.61
CA GLN A 194 -13.00 -0.97 16.60
C GLN A 194 -12.32 0.37 16.89
N LEU A 195 -12.85 1.50 16.36
CA LEU A 195 -12.37 2.83 16.72
C LEU A 195 -12.53 3.11 18.22
N GLN A 196 -13.63 2.66 18.83
CA GLN A 196 -13.85 2.79 20.27
C GLN A 196 -12.84 1.99 21.09
N GLU A 197 -12.51 0.76 20.68
CA GLU A 197 -11.48 -0.04 21.34
C GLU A 197 -10.07 0.55 21.17
N ILE A 198 -9.74 1.07 19.99
CA ILE A 198 -8.48 1.80 19.76
C ILE A 198 -8.39 3.02 20.67
N ALA A 199 -9.48 3.80 20.77
CA ALA A 199 -9.54 4.96 21.66
C ALA A 199 -9.34 4.55 23.13
N LYS A 200 -10.00 3.49 23.61
CA LYS A 200 -9.79 2.96 24.96
C LYS A 200 -8.35 2.52 25.19
N GLY A 201 -7.72 1.85 24.22
CA GLY A 201 -6.32 1.44 24.30
C GLY A 201 -5.35 2.63 24.38
N LEU A 202 -5.57 3.66 23.57
CA LEU A 202 -4.81 4.92 23.62
C LEU A 202 -5.05 5.67 24.94
N GLU A 203 -6.27 5.61 25.49
CA GLU A 203 -6.58 6.16 26.80
C GLU A 203 -5.78 5.45 27.91
N GLN A 204 -5.81 4.11 27.95
CA GLN A 204 -5.21 3.30 29.01
C GLN A 204 -3.69 3.14 28.92
N SER A 205 -3.10 3.27 27.73
CA SER A 205 -1.66 3.13 27.54
C SER A 205 -0.84 4.31 28.10
N HIS A 206 -1.49 5.44 28.39
CA HIS A 206 -0.86 6.67 28.89
C HIS A 206 0.23 7.28 27.98
N VAL A 207 0.47 6.74 26.79
CA VAL A 207 1.43 7.29 25.82
C VAL A 207 0.94 8.60 25.24
N SER A 208 1.86 9.46 24.80
CA SER A 208 1.52 10.57 23.92
C SER A 208 1.29 10.05 22.50
N PHE A 209 0.28 10.55 21.80
CA PHE A 209 -0.05 10.02 20.46
C PHE A 209 -0.61 11.09 19.51
N LEU A 210 -0.37 10.85 18.22
CA LEU A 210 -0.98 11.54 17.10
C LEU A 210 -1.79 10.54 16.28
N TRP A 211 -3.12 10.64 16.33
CA TRP A 211 -4.01 9.72 15.63
C TRP A 211 -4.69 10.40 14.45
N VAL A 212 -4.34 9.99 13.23
CA VAL A 212 -4.97 10.47 11.99
C VAL A 212 -6.17 9.61 11.66
N LEU A 213 -7.35 10.22 11.65
CA LEU A 213 -8.62 9.61 11.32
C LEU A 213 -9.18 10.19 10.03
N LYS A 214 -9.51 9.32 9.09
CA LYS A 214 -10.31 9.70 7.92
C LYS A 214 -11.71 10.06 8.44
N SER A 215 -12.19 11.27 8.14
CA SER A 215 -13.45 11.85 8.64
C SER A 215 -14.61 10.83 8.67
N THR A 216 -14.78 10.16 9.81
CA THR A 216 -15.99 9.44 10.16
C THR A 216 -16.95 10.49 10.73
N GLY A 217 -18.23 10.44 10.33
CA GLY A 217 -19.25 11.34 10.89
C GLY A 217 -19.11 11.40 12.40
N ALA A 218 -19.17 12.62 12.96
CA ALA A 218 -18.76 12.92 14.33
C ALA A 218 -19.29 11.89 15.34
N VAL A 219 -18.43 10.94 15.74
CA VAL A 219 -18.78 9.98 16.77
C VAL A 219 -18.68 10.70 18.10
N GLU A 220 -19.80 10.84 18.82
CA GLU A 220 -19.86 11.52 20.12
C GLU A 220 -18.84 10.94 21.12
N CYS A 221 -18.53 9.64 21.01
CA CYS A 221 -17.52 8.99 21.84
C CYS A 221 -16.10 9.55 21.63
N LEU A 222 -15.75 9.97 20.40
CA LEU A 222 -14.45 10.55 20.10
C LEU A 222 -14.29 11.95 20.71
N GLN A 223 -15.37 12.73 20.82
CA GLN A 223 -15.31 14.03 21.48
C GLN A 223 -14.99 13.89 22.98
N LYS A 224 -15.66 12.96 23.67
CA LYS A 224 -15.37 12.66 25.09
C LYS A 224 -13.96 12.12 25.27
N PHE A 225 -13.47 11.32 24.32
CA PHE A 225 -12.10 10.82 24.32
C PHE A 225 -11.07 11.96 24.14
N GLU A 226 -11.26 12.82 23.13
CA GLU A 226 -10.39 13.97 22.85
C GLU A 226 -10.21 14.87 24.09
N GLU A 227 -11.28 15.14 24.85
CA GLU A 227 -11.21 15.92 26.09
C GLU A 227 -10.37 15.25 27.20
N LYS A 228 -10.48 13.92 27.34
CA LYS A 228 -9.72 13.17 28.35
C LYS A 228 -8.22 13.10 28.05
N VAL A 229 -7.86 13.11 26.77
CA VAL A 229 -6.48 12.92 26.31
C VAL A 229 -5.80 14.20 25.87
N LYS A 230 -6.48 15.35 25.86
CA LYS A 230 -5.97 16.64 25.31
C LYS A 230 -4.59 17.06 25.79
N ASN A 231 -4.16 16.63 26.98
CA ASN A 231 -2.84 16.95 27.52
C ASN A 231 -1.71 16.11 26.92
N ARG A 232 -1.99 15.02 26.21
CA ARG A 232 -1.00 14.06 25.67
C ARG A 232 -1.34 13.47 24.30
N GLY A 233 -2.56 13.60 23.83
CA GLY A 233 -3.04 13.04 22.57
C GLY A 233 -3.66 14.09 21.68
N MET A 234 -3.58 13.87 20.37
CA MET A 234 -4.23 14.70 19.37
C MET A 234 -4.83 13.82 18.28
N VAL A 235 -6.08 14.10 17.94
CA VAL A 235 -6.81 13.43 16.86
C VAL A 235 -6.91 14.40 15.68
N VAL A 236 -6.40 14.00 14.52
CA VAL A 236 -6.38 14.81 13.30
C VAL A 236 -7.33 14.20 12.28
N LYS A 237 -8.33 14.98 11.85
CA LYS A 237 -9.40 14.53 10.94
C LYS A 237 -9.18 14.96 9.49
N GLU A 238 -8.15 15.79 9.28
CA GLU A 238 -7.72 16.25 7.96
C GLU A 238 -6.63 15.35 7.38
N TRP A 239 -6.32 15.56 6.10
CA TRP A 239 -5.20 14.89 5.46
C TRP A 239 -3.87 15.42 6.02
N VAL A 240 -2.94 14.50 6.28
CA VAL A 240 -1.63 14.79 6.84
C VAL A 240 -0.56 14.29 5.89
N ASP A 241 0.43 15.14 5.55
CA ASP A 241 1.60 14.69 4.79
C ASP A 241 2.49 13.83 5.68
N GLN A 242 2.22 12.53 5.72
CA GLN A 242 2.89 11.60 6.64
C GLN A 242 4.41 11.60 6.50
N ARG A 243 4.95 11.98 5.34
CA ARG A 243 6.40 12.01 5.07
C ARG A 243 7.14 13.00 5.97
N VAL A 244 6.46 14.06 6.44
CA VAL A 244 7.08 15.06 7.31
C VAL A 244 7.44 14.52 8.70
N PHE A 245 6.83 13.40 9.13
CA PHE A 245 7.17 12.76 10.41
C PHE A 245 8.40 11.87 10.32
N TYR A 246 8.66 11.29 9.14
CA TYR A 246 9.75 10.34 8.93
C TYR A 246 11.07 11.02 8.50
N GLY A 247 11.03 12.31 8.13
CA GLY A 247 12.23 13.09 7.77
C GLY A 247 13.12 13.52 8.95
N THR A 248 12.71 13.27 10.20
CA THR A 248 13.44 13.67 11.42
C THR A 248 14.16 12.49 12.09
N VAL A 249 14.14 11.30 11.47
CA VAL A 249 14.81 10.10 11.99
C VAL A 249 15.83 9.60 10.97
N VAL A 250 17.02 10.21 10.99
CA VAL A 250 18.28 9.60 10.57
C VAL A 250 19.36 10.03 11.55
#